data_AF-A0A938NTK4-F1
#
_entry.id   AF-A0A938NTK4-F1
#
_cell.length_a   1.000
_cell.length_b   1.000
_cell.length_c   1.000
_cell.angle_alpha   90.00
_cell.angle_beta   90.00
_cell.angle_gamma   90.00
#
_symmetry.space_group_name_H-M   'P 1'
#
loop_
_entity.id
_entity.type
_entity.pdbx_description
1 polymer ?
#
loop_
_entity_poly.entity_id
_entity_poly.type
_entity_poly.pdbx_seq_one_letter_code
_entity_poly.pdbx_strand_id
1 'polypeptide(L)' 'MLSKLTDEGRKTLKQKPSRIFEVNNELRAMGVKMKEQFAVLGPYDFVNIVEAPDNLTIMK' A
#
# COMPACT_ATOMS: atom_id res chain seq x y z
N MET A 1 -5.43 -6.37 0.69
CA MET A 1 -5.86 -4.96 0.57
C MET A 1 -5.63 -4.49 -0.87
N LEU A 2 -6.65 -3.90 -1.49
CA LEU A 2 -6.56 -3.32 -2.84
C LEU A 2 -6.50 -1.81 -2.72
N SER A 3 -5.59 -1.16 -3.43
CA SER A 3 -5.47 0.30 -3.40
C SER A 3 -5.36 0.92 -4.79
N LYS A 4 -5.84 2.15 -4.89
CA LYS A 4 -5.67 3.03 -6.04
C LYS A 4 -4.83 4.22 -5.65
N LEU A 5 -3.92 4.62 -6.53
CA LEU A 5 -3.16 5.84 -6.38
C LEU A 5 -4.05 7.05 -6.69
N THR A 6 -4.03 8.01 -5.78
CA THR A 6 -4.51 9.36 -6.07
C THR A 6 -3.66 10.01 -7.16
N ASP A 7 -4.17 11.07 -7.78
CA ASP A 7 -3.43 11.80 -8.81
C ASP A 7 -2.11 12.37 -8.27
N GLU A 8 -2.10 12.80 -7.00
CA GLU A 8 -0.89 13.23 -6.30
C GLU A 8 0.06 12.05 -6.04
N GLY A 9 -0.47 10.91 -5.58
CA GLY A 9 0.30 9.68 -5.39
C GLY A 9 1.01 9.23 -6.67
N ARG A 10 0.34 9.33 -7.83
CA ARG A 10 0.95 9.03 -9.14
C ARG A 10 2.08 10.01 -9.50
N LYS A 11 1.92 11.31 -9.24
CA LYS A 11 2.97 12.31 -9.49
C LYS A 11 4.19 12.06 -8.60
N THR A 12 3.97 11.82 -7.31
CA THR A 12 5.05 11.55 -6.35
C THR A 12 5.77 10.26 -6.68
N LEU A 13 5.05 9.18 -7.03
CA LEU A 13 5.68 7.92 -7.42
C LEU A 13 6.52 8.06 -8.69
N LYS A 14 6.08 8.88 -9.65
CA LYS A 14 6.84 9.17 -10.88
C LYS A 14 8.14 9.94 -10.60
N GLN A 15 8.13 10.86 -9.64
CA GLN A 15 9.31 11.65 -9.26
C GLN A 15 10.23 10.92 -8.28
N LYS A 16 9.66 10.09 -7.40
CA LYS A 16 10.36 9.34 -6.35
C LYS A 16 9.81 7.91 -6.25
N PRO A 17 10.28 6.98 -7.10
CA PRO A 17 9.79 5.59 -7.10
C PRO A 17 9.97 4.87 -5.75
N SER A 18 10.98 5.25 -4.97
CA SER A 18 11.25 4.69 -3.63
C SER A 18 10.15 4.97 -2.61
N ARG A 19 9.25 5.94 -2.85
CA ARG A 19 8.10 6.24 -1.97
C ARG A 19 7.18 5.04 -1.79
N ILE A 20 7.13 4.12 -2.75
CA ILE A 20 6.31 2.91 -2.65
C ILE A 20 6.63 2.06 -1.40
N PHE A 21 7.91 2.01 -1.02
CA PHE A 21 8.36 1.26 0.15
C PHE A 21 8.16 2.01 1.46
N GLU A 22 8.04 3.34 1.42
CA GLU A 22 7.81 4.16 2.62
C GLU A 22 6.42 3.89 3.21
N VAL A 23 5.42 3.60 2.37
CA VAL A 23 4.07 3.18 2.81
C VAL A 23 4.13 1.89 3.65
N ASN A 24 5.12 1.02 3.42
CA ASN A 24 5.29 -0.19 4.21
C ASN A 24 5.67 0.14 5.67
N ASN A 25 6.38 1.25 5.91
CA ASN A 25 6.74 1.66 7.26
C ASN A 25 5.54 2.26 8.00
N GLU A 26 4.70 3.01 7.31
CA GLU A 26 3.43 3.54 7.85
C GLU A 26 2.51 2.38 8.29
N LEU A 27 2.37 1.35 7.44
CA LEU A 27 1.58 0.17 7.77
C LEU A 27 2.17 -0.63 8.93
N ARG A 28 3.51 -0.75 9.03
CA ARG A 28 4.16 -1.36 10.19
C ARG A 28 3.86 -0.62 11.48
N ALA A 29 3.82 0.71 11.45
CA ALA A 29 3.49 1.52 12.63
C ALA A 29 2.05 1.26 13.12
N MET A 30 1.15 0.84 12.24
CA MET A 30 -0.21 0.41 12.58
C MET A 30 -0.29 -1.06 13.04
N GLY A 31 0.84 -1.75 13.21
CA GLY A 31 0.87 -3.18 13.55
C GLY A 31 0.54 -4.10 12.37
N VAL A 32 0.49 -3.57 11.14
CA VAL A 32 0.23 -4.34 9.93
C VAL A 32 1.55 -4.73 9.28
N LYS A 33 1.75 -6.03 9.11
CA LYS A 33 2.93 -6.58 8.44
C LYS A 33 2.64 -6.79 6.96
N MET A 34 3.37 -6.09 6.10
CA MET A 34 3.38 -6.34 4.66
C MET A 34 4.06 -7.69 4.39
N LYS A 35 3.36 -8.63 3.75
CA LYS A 35 3.94 -9.89 3.27
C LYS A 35 4.45 -9.70 1.86
N GLU A 36 3.57 -9.25 0.98
CA GLU A 36 3.85 -9.07 -0.45
C GLU A 36 3.03 -7.91 -1.01
N GLN A 37 3.55 -7.24 -2.02
CA GLN A 37 2.87 -6.16 -2.74
C GLN A 37 3.13 -6.33 -4.23
N PHE A 38 2.06 -6.22 -5.02
CA PHE A 38 2.09 -6.36 -6.46
C PHE A 38 1.48 -5.13 -7.10
N ALA A 39 2.17 -4.55 -8.08
CA ALA A 39 1.58 -3.58 -9.00
C ALA A 39 0.79 -4.35 -10.07
N VAL A 40 -0.46 -3.97 -10.29
CA VAL A 40 -1.33 -4.66 -11.24
C VAL A 40 -1.86 -3.70 -12.29
N LEU A 41 -2.13 -4.22 -13.49
CA LEU A 41 -2.80 -3.47 -14.54
C LEU A 41 -4.30 -3.78 -14.47
N GLY A 42 -5.12 -2.75 -14.28
CA GLY A 42 -6.56 -2.91 -14.21
C GLY A 42 -7.24 -1.82 -13.39
N PRO A 43 -8.39 -2.11 -12.75
CA PRO A 43 -9.13 -1.11 -12.00
C PRO A 43 -8.44 -0.66 -10.71
N TYR A 44 -7.41 -1.38 -10.25
CA TYR A 44 -6.60 -1.05 -9.08
C TYR A 44 -5.15 -0.92 -9.48
N ASP A 45 -4.37 -0.17 -8.69
CA ASP A 45 -2.95 0.03 -8.95
C ASP A 45 -2.10 -0.99 -8.17
N PHE A 46 -2.54 -1.39 -6.96
CA PHE A 46 -1.82 -2.35 -6.13
C PHE A 46 -2.70 -3.40 -5.47
N VAL A 47 -2.14 -4.60 -5.36
CA VAL A 47 -2.60 -5.70 -4.51
C VAL A 47 -1.60 -5.92 -3.41
N ASN A 48 -2.05 -5.80 -2.15
CA ASN A 48 -1.21 -5.96 -0.98
C ASN A 48 -1.67 -7.17 -0.17
N ILE A 49 -0.76 -8.11 0.07
CA ILE A 49 -0.92 -9.22 1.01
C ILE A 49 -0.35 -8.76 2.34
N VAL A 50 -1.19 -8.71 3.36
CA VAL A 50 -0.87 -8.15 4.67
C VAL A 50 -1.33 -9.08 5.77
N GLU A 51 -0.59 -9.08 6.86
CA GLU A 51 -0.90 -9.78 8.10
C GLU A 51 -1.20 -8.71 9.16
N ALA A 52 -2.38 -8.80 9.77
CA ALA A 52 -2.85 -7.85 10.77
C ALA A 52 -3.48 -8.61 11.95
N PRO A 53 -3.49 -8.02 13.16
CA PRO A 53 -4.03 -8.67 14.35
C PRO A 53 -5.55 -8.89 14.27
N ASP A 54 -6.27 -8.00 13.60
CA ASP A 54 -7.71 -8.09 13.39
C ASP A 54 -8.15 -7.35 12.13
N ASN A 55 -9.40 -7.57 11.72
CA ASN A 55 -9.98 -6.92 10.53
C ASN A 55 -10.17 -5.41 10.72
N LEU A 56 -10.47 -4.95 11.94
CA LEU A 56 -10.71 -3.53 12.23
C LEU A 56 -9.47 -2.68 11.96
N THR A 57 -8.29 -3.24 12.19
CA THR A 57 -6.99 -2.62 11.90
C THR A 57 -6.79 -2.32 10.42
N ILE A 58 -7.40 -3.11 9.52
CA ILE A 58 -7.30 -2.98 8.05
C ILE A 58 -8.44 -2.13 7.47
N MET A 59 -9.58 -2.02 8.15
CA MET A 59 -10.81 -1.40 7.64
C MET A 59 -10.85 0.13 7.79
N LYS A 60 -9.77 0.76 8.26
CA LYS A 60 -9.74 2.19 8.59
C LYS A 60 -9.14 3.05 7.47
#